data_AF-A0A811QAI1-F1
#
_entry.id   AF-A0A811QAI1-F1
#
_cell.length_a   1.000
_cell.length_b   1.000
_cell.length_c   1.000
_cell.angle_alpha   90.00
_cell.angle_beta   90.00
_cell.angle_gamma   90.00
#
_symmetry.space_group_name_H-M   'P 1'
#
loop_
_entity.id
_entity.type
_entity.pdbx_description
1 polymer ?
#
loop_
_entity_poly.entity_id
_entity_poly.type
_entity_poly.pdbx_seq_one_letter_code
_entity_poly.pdbx_strand_id
1 'polypeptide(L)'
;MQKIFDVAPDAIEFLEQHHNRLWYRCGFSEKSKCDYLTNNVSESFNAQIRHMKGLLLHELVDGLRELIMEKRFLRRKIAREMRDGILPNVMKELNAISNNLKVVKAVIVNL
;
A
#
# COMPACT_ATOMS: atom_id res chain seq x y z
N MET A 1 -16.31 7.19 22.00
CA MET A 1 -15.16 7.22 22.94
C MET A 1 -15.52 6.67 24.31
N GLN A 2 -16.65 7.06 24.94
CA GLN A 2 -17.03 6.57 26.28
C GLN A 2 -16.92 5.05 26.48
N LYS A 3 -17.52 4.25 25.59
CA LYS A 3 -17.46 2.78 25.67
C LYS A 3 -16.05 2.18 25.56
N ILE A 4 -15.10 2.90 24.94
CA ILE A 4 -13.69 2.47 24.84
C ILE A 4 -12.94 2.91 26.10
N PHE A 5 -13.22 4.12 26.61
CA PHE A 5 -12.66 4.62 27.87
C PHE A 5 -12.98 3.69 29.04
N ASP A 6 -14.21 3.20 29.12
CA ASP A 6 -14.65 2.32 30.21
C ASP A 6 -13.93 0.95 30.21
N VAL A 7 -13.34 0.54 29.08
CA VAL A 7 -12.69 -0.77 28.90
C VAL A 7 -11.16 -0.65 28.82
N ALA A 8 -10.65 0.41 28.22
CA ALA A 8 -9.23 0.68 27.95
C ALA A 8 -8.96 2.20 27.99
N PRO A 9 -8.88 2.79 29.20
CA PRO A 9 -8.66 4.23 29.35
C PRO A 9 -7.29 4.68 28.82
N ASP A 10 -6.29 3.81 28.89
CA ASP A 10 -4.94 3.97 28.33
C ASP A 10 -4.95 4.11 26.80
N ALA A 11 -5.86 3.40 26.11
CA ALA A 11 -6.04 3.55 24.66
C ALA A 11 -6.58 4.95 24.29
N ILE A 12 -7.45 5.53 25.12
CA ILE A 12 -7.96 6.89 24.91
C ILE A 12 -6.85 7.92 25.13
N GLU A 13 -6.09 7.78 26.22
CA GLU A 13 -4.94 8.63 26.50
C GLU A 13 -3.93 8.62 25.34
N PHE A 14 -3.62 7.43 24.81
CA PHE A 14 -2.73 7.29 23.65
C PHE A 14 -3.26 8.01 22.40
N LEU A 15 -4.56 7.86 22.10
CA LEU A 15 -5.21 8.47 20.94
C LEU A 15 -5.25 10.01 21.04
N GLU A 16 -5.46 10.55 22.23
CA GLU A 16 -5.45 11.99 22.48
C GLU A 16 -4.04 12.56 22.36
N GLN A 17 -3.03 11.88 22.91
CA GLN A 17 -1.63 12.32 22.85
C GLN A 17 -1.04 12.29 21.43
N HIS A 18 -1.42 11.31 20.60
CA HIS A 18 -0.83 11.08 19.27
C HIS A 18 -1.75 11.46 18.11
N HIS A 19 -2.84 12.17 18.40
CA HIS A 19 -3.90 12.51 17.46
C HIS A 19 -3.38 13.16 16.16
N ASN A 20 -2.40 14.05 16.29
CA ASN A 20 -1.75 14.75 15.17
C ASN A 20 -0.96 13.82 14.22
N ARG A 21 -0.51 12.65 14.68
CA ARG A 21 0.22 11.65 13.87
C ARG A 21 -0.73 10.66 13.18
N LEU A 22 -1.95 10.52 13.69
CA LEU A 22 -2.95 9.56 13.21
C LEU A 22 -3.87 10.17 12.13
N TRP A 23 -3.97 11.50 12.05
CA TRP A 23 -4.92 12.19 11.19
C TRP A 23 -4.28 12.93 10.03
N TYR A 24 -3.95 12.19 8.97
CA TYR A 24 -4.01 12.73 7.60
C TYR A 24 -5.18 12.15 6.79
N ARG A 25 -5.99 11.27 7.40
CA ARG A 25 -7.14 10.63 6.73
C ARG A 25 -8.27 11.61 6.41
N CYS A 26 -8.43 12.69 7.18
CA CYS A 26 -9.42 13.74 6.91
C CYS A 26 -9.16 14.49 5.59
N GLY A 27 -7.88 14.61 5.17
CA GLY A 27 -7.47 15.29 3.94
C GLY A 27 -7.71 14.52 2.64
N PHE A 28 -8.10 13.24 2.71
CA PHE A 28 -8.43 12.45 1.52
C PHE A 28 -9.90 12.59 1.12
N SER A 29 -10.22 12.28 -0.14
CA SER A 29 -11.61 12.16 -0.60
C SER A 29 -12.30 10.96 0.07
N GLU A 30 -13.59 11.05 0.40
CA GLU A 30 -14.38 9.93 0.95
C GLU A 30 -14.32 8.69 0.05
N LYS A 31 -14.24 8.87 -1.28
CA LYS A 31 -14.07 7.77 -2.25
C LYS A 31 -12.78 6.98 -2.03
N SER A 32 -11.74 7.62 -1.51
CA SER A 32 -10.44 7.01 -1.20
C SER A 32 -10.38 6.44 0.23
N LYS A 33 -11.34 6.78 1.10
CA LYS A 33 -11.41 6.33 2.51
C LYS A 33 -12.12 4.98 2.63
N CYS A 34 -11.80 4.02 1.77
CA CYS A 34 -12.27 2.66 1.93
C CYS A 34 -11.41 1.95 3.00
N ASP A 35 -11.84 1.98 4.27
CA ASP A 35 -11.15 1.33 5.39
C ASP A 35 -10.83 -0.15 5.13
N TYR A 36 -11.72 -0.81 4.40
CA TYR A 36 -11.65 -2.25 4.13
C TYR A 36 -10.44 -2.65 3.28
N LEU A 37 -10.02 -1.79 2.34
CA LEU A 37 -8.89 -2.09 1.45
C LEU A 37 -7.54 -1.88 2.15
N THR A 38 -7.45 -0.91 3.06
CA THR A 38 -6.16 -0.53 3.67
C THR A 38 -5.67 -1.52 4.74
N ASN A 39 -6.59 -2.12 5.50
CA ASN A 39 -6.20 -3.07 6.54
C ASN A 39 -5.77 -4.41 5.91
N ASN A 40 -6.55 -4.94 4.97
CA ASN A 40 -6.25 -6.22 4.31
C ASN A 40 -4.88 -6.23 3.61
N VAL A 41 -4.49 -5.12 2.98
CA VAL A 41 -3.16 -5.00 2.34
C VAL A 41 -2.06 -5.04 3.39
N SER A 42 -2.22 -4.28 4.49
CA SER A 42 -1.25 -4.22 5.57
C SER A 42 -1.12 -5.55 6.30
N GLU A 43 -2.24 -6.20 6.63
CA GLU A 43 -2.30 -7.52 7.26
C GLU A 43 -1.71 -8.60 6.36
N SER A 44 -2.05 -8.60 5.06
CA SER A 44 -1.51 -9.58 4.11
C SER A 44 0.01 -9.44 3.95
N PHE A 45 0.52 -8.20 3.93
CA PHE A 45 1.95 -7.96 3.90
C PHE A 45 2.61 -8.42 5.21
N ASN A 46 2.06 -8.04 6.37
CA ASN A 46 2.56 -8.44 7.68
C ASN A 46 2.58 -9.97 7.87
N ALA A 47 1.57 -10.68 7.33
CA ALA A 47 1.54 -12.13 7.34
C ALA A 47 2.67 -12.75 6.49
N GLN A 48 2.95 -12.18 5.31
CA GLN A 48 4.04 -12.64 4.45
C GLN A 48 5.41 -12.46 5.11
N ILE A 49 5.65 -11.34 5.78
CA ILE A 49 6.95 -11.04 6.40
C ILE A 49 7.05 -11.50 7.86
N ARG A 50 6.02 -12.19 8.40
CA ARG A 50 5.98 -12.58 9.82
C ARG A 50 7.19 -13.39 10.26
N HIS A 51 7.68 -14.27 9.38
CA HIS A 51 8.84 -15.13 9.64
C HIS A 51 10.18 -14.39 9.57
N MET A 52 10.20 -13.16 9.03
CA MET A 52 11.39 -12.32 8.92
C MET A 52 11.63 -11.47 10.19
N LYS A 53 10.75 -11.58 11.19
CA LYS A 53 10.90 -10.84 12.46
C LYS A 53 12.12 -11.35 13.23
N GLY A 54 12.95 -10.41 13.69
CA GLY A 54 14.15 -10.72 14.49
C GLY A 54 15.42 -10.96 13.66
N LEU A 55 15.33 -10.93 12.33
CA LEU A 55 16.49 -10.91 11.45
C LEU A 55 17.34 -9.65 11.64
N LEU A 56 18.64 -9.76 11.36
CA LEU A 56 19.51 -8.59 11.28
C LEU A 56 19.05 -7.69 10.11
N LEU A 57 19.41 -6.41 10.17
CA LEU A 57 18.95 -5.43 9.18
C LEU A 57 19.26 -5.86 7.73
N HIS A 58 20.47 -6.39 7.49
CA HIS A 58 20.86 -6.82 6.15
C HIS A 58 20.06 -8.05 5.67
N GLU A 59 19.83 -9.03 6.55
CA GLU A 59 19.02 -10.22 6.27
C GLU A 59 17.55 -9.85 6.01
N LEU A 60 17.01 -8.90 6.78
CA LEU A 60 15.65 -8.40 6.57
C LEU A 60 15.51 -7.72 5.21
N VAL A 61 16.44 -6.83 4.85
CA VAL A 61 16.42 -6.15 3.56
C VAL A 61 16.57 -7.14 2.42
N ASP A 62 17.40 -8.17 2.59
CA ASP A 62 17.62 -9.20 1.58
C ASP A 62 16.37 -10.09 1.38
N GLY A 63 15.74 -10.53 2.47
CA GLY A 63 14.48 -11.27 2.41
C GLY A 63 13.32 -10.48 1.78
N LEU A 64 13.24 -9.17 2.07
CA LEU A 64 12.26 -8.28 1.42
C LEU A 64 12.53 -8.13 -0.08
N ARG A 65 13.80 -8.00 -0.47
CA ARG A 65 14.22 -7.95 -1.88
C ARG A 65 13.78 -9.21 -2.61
N GLU A 66 14.04 -10.39 -2.04
CA GLU A 66 13.65 -11.67 -2.64
C GLU A 66 12.15 -11.80 -2.80
N LEU A 67 11.37 -11.57 -1.73
CA LEU A 67 9.91 -11.60 -1.74
C LEU A 67 9.33 -10.73 -2.87
N ILE A 68 9.82 -9.50 -3.01
CA ILE A 68 9.35 -8.57 -4.05
C ILE A 68 9.74 -9.06 -5.45
N MET A 69 10.98 -9.54 -5.63
CA MET A 69 11.49 -9.96 -6.93
C MET A 69 10.79 -11.23 -7.44
N GLU A 70 10.55 -12.20 -6.58
CA GLU A 70 9.79 -13.41 -6.92
C GLU A 70 8.36 -13.08 -7.36
N LYS A 71 7.65 -12.24 -6.59
CA LYS A 71 6.30 -11.80 -6.96
C LYS A 71 6.29 -11.04 -8.29
N ARG A 72 7.28 -10.17 -8.53
CA ARG A 72 7.43 -9.45 -9.81
C ARG A 72 7.74 -10.39 -10.97
N PHE A 73 8.58 -11.40 -10.76
CA PHE A 73 8.89 -12.40 -11.76
C PHE A 73 7.64 -13.22 -12.11
N LEU A 74 6.91 -13.73 -11.10
CA LEU A 74 5.69 -14.51 -11.31
C LEU A 74 4.64 -13.72 -12.09
N ARG A 75 4.39 -12.45 -11.71
CA ARG A 75 3.46 -11.59 -12.44
C ARG A 75 3.89 -11.38 -13.89
N ARG A 76 5.19 -11.16 -14.15
CA ARG A 76 5.72 -11.04 -15.51
C ARG A 76 5.57 -12.32 -16.31
N LYS A 77 5.81 -13.48 -15.69
CA LYS A 77 5.64 -14.79 -16.34
C LYS A 77 4.19 -14.99 -16.77
N ILE A 78 3.24 -14.81 -15.84
CA ILE A 78 1.80 -14.92 -16.13
C ILE A 78 1.40 -13.93 -17.23
N ALA A 79 1.85 -12.68 -17.15
CA ALA A 79 1.53 -11.66 -18.15
C ALA A 79 2.04 -12.00 -19.55
N ARG A 80 3.16 -12.72 -19.68
CA ARG A 80 3.67 -13.20 -20.98
C ARG A 80 2.83 -14.33 -21.58
N GLU A 81 2.13 -15.09 -20.74
CA GLU A 81 1.26 -16.19 -21.16
C GLU A 81 -0.16 -15.69 -21.50
N MET A 82 -0.51 -14.46 -21.13
CA MET A 82 -1.77 -13.81 -21.51
C MET A 82 -1.77 -13.52 -23.02
N ARG A 83 -2.62 -14.24 -23.77
CA ARG A 83 -2.74 -14.11 -25.23
C ARG A 83 -3.64 -12.97 -25.67
N ASP A 84 -4.65 -12.67 -24.84
CA ASP A 84 -5.60 -11.61 -25.13
C ASP A 84 -5.03 -10.25 -24.71
N GLY A 85 -5.24 -9.25 -25.56
CA GLY A 85 -4.92 -7.87 -25.24
C GLY A 85 -5.82 -7.29 -24.15
N ILE A 86 -5.46 -6.12 -23.62
CA ILE A 86 -6.36 -5.37 -22.73
C ILE A 86 -7.63 -5.03 -23.52
N LEU A 87 -8.80 -5.24 -22.91
CA LEU A 87 -10.08 -4.91 -23.55
C LEU A 87 -10.08 -3.46 -24.06
N PRO A 88 -10.54 -3.19 -25.29
CA PRO A 88 -10.50 -1.83 -25.87
C PRO A 88 -11.17 -0.77 -25.00
N ASN A 89 -12.28 -1.10 -24.34
CA ASN A 89 -12.97 -0.19 -23.42
C ASN A 89 -12.11 0.16 -22.19
N VAL A 90 -11.38 -0.81 -21.64
CA VAL A 90 -10.45 -0.58 -20.53
C VAL A 90 -9.29 0.31 -20.99
N MET A 91 -8.74 0.08 -22.18
CA MET A 91 -7.70 0.98 -22.73
C MET A 91 -8.22 2.40 -22.99
N LYS A 92 -9.47 2.54 -23.45
CA LYS A 92 -10.10 3.85 -23.65
C LYS A 92 -10.22 4.62 -22.34
N GLU A 93 -10.65 3.96 -21.27
CA GLU A 93 -10.70 4.55 -19.92
C GLU A 93 -9.31 4.91 -19.39
N LEU A 94 -8.34 4.00 -19.51
CA LEU A 94 -6.95 4.26 -19.09
C LEU A 94 -6.35 5.47 -19.82
N ASN A 95 -6.58 5.60 -21.13
CA ASN A 95 -6.11 6.74 -21.92
C ASN A 95 -6.80 8.05 -21.50
N ALA A 96 -8.12 8.02 -21.25
CA ALA A 96 -8.87 9.19 -20.78
C ALA A 96 -8.39 9.66 -19.39
N ILE A 97 -8.08 8.73 -18.48
CA ILE A 97 -7.48 9.03 -17.19
C ILE A 97 -6.08 9.63 -17.40
N SER A 98 -5.25 9.00 -18.24
CA SER A 98 -3.87 9.43 -18.49
C SER A 98 -3.79 10.85 -19.06
N ASN A 99 -4.71 11.25 -19.93
CA ASN A 99 -4.77 12.61 -20.47
C ASN A 99 -5.05 13.68 -19.39
N ASN A 100 -5.66 13.29 -18.27
CA ASN A 100 -5.97 14.17 -17.15
C ASN A 100 -4.94 14.06 -15.99
N LEU A 101 -3.92 13.20 -16.13
CA LEU A 101 -2.83 13.14 -15.16
C LEU A 101 -1.89 14.33 -15.40
N LYS A 102 -1.78 15.22 -14.41
CA LYS A 102 -0.66 16.19 -14.37
C LYS A 102 0.62 15.41 -14.10
N VAL A 103 1.31 15.02 -15.17
CA VAL A 103 2.60 14.32 -15.05
C VAL A 103 3.66 15.33 -14.62
N VAL A 104 4.16 15.21 -13.39
CA VAL A 104 5.36 15.95 -12.98
C VAL A 104 6.55 15.25 -13.64
N LYS A 105 7.29 15.99 -14.47
CA LYS A 105 8.48 15.48 -15.15
C LYS A 105 9.53 15.15 -14.08
N ALA A 106 9.73 13.87 -13.78
CA ALA A 106 10.84 13.44 -12.94
C ALA A 106 12.13 13.63 -13.73
N VAL A 107 12.90 14.65 -13.38
CA VAL A 107 14.24 14.84 -13.93
C VAL A 107 15.15 13.81 -13.26
N ILE A 108 15.72 12.91 -14.04
CA ILE A 108 16.79 12.03 -13.55
C ILE A 108 18.00 12.94 -13.36
N VAL A 109 18.33 13.21 -12.09
CA VAL A 109 19.61 13.82 -11.73
C VAL A 109 20.61 12.67 -11.68
N ASN A 110 21.49 12.61 -12.67
CA ASN A 110 22.66 11.74 -12.59
C ASN A 110 23.58 12.32 -11.51
N LEU A 111 23.89 11.50 -10.50
CA LEU A 111 24.94 11.76 -9.52
C LEU A 111 26.32 11.56 -10.15
#